data_AF-A0A4V1NQF5-F1
#
_entry.id   AF-A0A4V1NQF5-F1
#
_cell.length_a   1.000
_cell.length_b   1.000
_cell.length_c   1.000
_cell.angle_alpha   90.00
_cell.angle_beta   90.00
_cell.angle_gamma   90.00
#
_symmetry.space_group_name_H-M   'P 1'
#
loop_
_entity.id
_entity.type
_entity.pdbx_description
1 polymer ?
#
loop_
_entity_poly.entity_id
_entity_poly.type
_entity_poly.pdbx_seq_one_letter_code
_entity_poly.pdbx_strand_id
1 'polypeptide(L)'
;PPAAPIRRRGAVPRTVRRLSLDTVPYVRDHCVYLQPDDWPEPADRFPVVPMTTLLELAAEEARQVSPGQDVTGYSDVRALRWLPVAPPVDLTVTATPVGDGRIRVGLGDYASVTVHLAALHPAPPPPDLSPLTSGGPAPVSASALYRDRWMFHGPAFAGVHEVGTLAADGIRGTLRALPAPGALLDAAGQLLGHWMQLKLSGDRLVFPATLDRVRLYGPPPREGALLAATARIRAVRPGTVRGDVELCRADGAVWARLEGWTYRRFGADERVWPMKFTPEVCGIGEPRPGGWCLARRRWSDPASQELVMRRYLGAAERARYERCAPHSRTAWLLGRIAAKDAVRELLWDEGAGPVFPAEVAVVNDGHGRPRPDGPLARGIHVSLAHKDRLAVALAHRSGPVGIDIETVTDDPGALERIALTPAERRLADGLHARAAAGGSSDRAHWLTALWCAKEAAAKAAGSGLGGRPQEWAVSPAPGGALWVAAPDGGRHLVHLDSVHDPSAHHVVAWTGPPPGDRTGTDTPTLPEAIHGS
;
A
#
# COMPACT_ATOMS: atom_id res chain seq x y z
N PRO A 1 14.07 -63.54 -14.70
CA PRO A 1 13.94 -62.54 -13.61
C PRO A 1 12.59 -61.80 -13.71
N PRO A 2 11.67 -61.95 -12.75
CA PRO A 2 10.43 -61.19 -12.79
C PRO A 2 10.73 -59.71 -12.49
N ALA A 3 10.11 -58.82 -13.25
CA ALA A 3 10.27 -57.38 -13.17
C ALA A 3 9.88 -56.85 -11.79
N ALA A 4 10.72 -55.98 -11.23
CA ALA A 4 10.44 -55.31 -9.97
C ALA A 4 9.16 -54.47 -10.07
N PRO A 5 8.30 -54.47 -9.04
CA PRO A 5 7.07 -53.70 -9.06
C PRO A 5 7.39 -52.21 -9.04
N ILE A 6 6.83 -51.48 -10.02
CA ILE A 6 6.82 -50.01 -10.04
C ILE A 6 6.08 -49.57 -8.77
N ARG A 7 6.83 -49.04 -7.78
CA ARG A 7 6.27 -48.37 -6.61
C ARG A 7 5.36 -47.24 -7.11
N ARG A 8 4.05 -47.41 -6.99
CA ARG A 8 3.10 -46.30 -7.06
C ARG A 8 3.58 -45.26 -6.04
N ARG A 9 3.91 -44.05 -6.51
CA ARG A 9 4.13 -42.90 -5.62
C ARG A 9 2.88 -42.76 -4.77
N GLY A 10 2.98 -43.09 -3.48
CA GLY A 10 1.88 -42.89 -2.53
C GLY A 10 1.45 -41.43 -2.56
N ALA A 11 0.13 -41.18 -2.45
CA ALA A 11 -0.39 -39.83 -2.35
C ALA A 11 0.29 -39.12 -1.16
N VAL A 12 0.84 -37.93 -1.40
CA VAL A 12 1.40 -37.10 -0.34
C VAL A 12 0.29 -36.81 0.66
N PRO A 13 0.46 -37.09 1.97
CA PRO A 13 -0.54 -36.76 2.98
C PRO A 13 -0.93 -35.28 2.90
N ARG A 14 -2.23 -35.01 2.88
CA ARG A 14 -2.83 -33.68 2.82
C ARG A 14 -3.73 -33.47 4.01
N THR A 15 -3.47 -32.41 4.77
CA THR A 15 -4.33 -31.93 5.85
C THR A 15 -4.92 -30.58 5.47
N VAL A 16 -6.07 -30.22 6.05
CA VAL A 16 -6.68 -28.90 5.86
C VAL A 16 -6.78 -28.23 7.22
N ARG A 17 -6.24 -27.03 7.34
CA ARG A 17 -6.30 -26.21 8.56
C ARG A 17 -7.13 -24.96 8.30
N ARG A 18 -8.20 -24.77 9.09
CA ARG A 18 -9.02 -23.55 9.09
C ARG A 18 -8.29 -22.45 9.85
N LEU A 19 -7.85 -21.40 9.14
CA LEU A 19 -7.21 -20.23 9.73
C LEU A 19 -8.18 -19.04 9.70
N SER A 20 -8.35 -18.40 10.85
CA SER A 20 -9.21 -17.23 11.05
C SER A 20 -8.69 -16.44 12.24
N LEU A 21 -9.21 -15.24 12.46
CA LEU A 21 -8.92 -14.49 13.68
C LEU A 21 -9.41 -15.20 14.96
N ASP A 22 -10.25 -16.24 14.87
CA ASP A 22 -10.66 -17.01 16.04
C ASP A 22 -9.69 -18.16 16.33
N THR A 23 -9.11 -18.77 15.29
CA THR A 23 -8.17 -19.90 15.43
C THR A 23 -6.72 -19.44 15.61
N VAL A 24 -6.37 -18.24 15.14
CA VAL A 24 -5.05 -17.61 15.33
C VAL A 24 -5.20 -16.16 15.82
N PRO A 25 -5.73 -15.95 17.04
CA PRO A 25 -6.16 -14.62 17.50
C PRO A 25 -5.04 -13.59 17.63
N TYR A 26 -3.80 -14.04 17.85
CA TYR A 26 -2.62 -13.19 17.91
C TYR A 26 -2.34 -12.46 16.58
N VAL A 27 -2.87 -12.92 15.43
CA VAL A 27 -2.69 -12.25 14.14
C VAL A 27 -3.37 -10.87 14.08
N ARG A 28 -4.27 -10.55 15.03
CA ARG A 28 -4.78 -9.18 15.21
C ARG A 28 -3.65 -8.17 15.46
N ASP A 29 -2.54 -8.60 16.03
CA ASP A 29 -1.34 -7.79 16.28
C ASP A 29 -0.32 -7.86 15.14
N HIS A 30 -0.66 -8.47 14.00
CA HIS A 30 0.13 -8.45 12.77
C HIS A 30 -0.75 -7.99 11.59
N CYS A 31 -1.27 -6.77 11.75
CA CYS A 31 -2.10 -6.07 10.77
C CYS A 31 -1.29 -4.99 10.05
N VAL A 32 -1.24 -5.04 8.72
CA VAL A 32 -0.39 -4.14 7.93
C VAL A 32 -0.95 -2.71 7.84
N TYR A 33 -2.27 -2.55 7.93
CA TYR A 33 -2.93 -1.24 7.81
C TYR A 33 -3.64 -0.83 9.09
N LEU A 34 -3.48 0.44 9.40
CA LEU A 34 -4.23 1.10 10.46
C LEU A 34 -5.63 1.46 9.95
N GLN A 35 -6.58 1.33 10.85
CA GLN A 35 -7.98 1.72 10.71
C GLN A 35 -8.43 2.30 12.06
N PRO A 36 -9.56 3.04 12.13
CA PRO A 36 -10.14 3.49 13.40
C PRO A 36 -10.23 2.33 14.40
N ASP A 37 -10.01 2.58 15.69
CA ASP A 37 -9.94 1.51 16.70
C ASP A 37 -11.20 0.63 16.73
N ASP A 38 -12.37 1.23 16.51
CA ASP A 38 -13.69 0.58 16.44
C ASP A 38 -14.10 0.13 15.03
N TRP A 39 -13.18 0.14 14.05
CA TRP A 39 -13.48 -0.23 12.68
C TRP A 39 -14.02 -1.67 12.58
N PRO A 40 -15.25 -1.88 12.05
CA PRO A 40 -15.98 -3.14 12.19
C PRO A 40 -15.52 -4.24 11.23
N GLU A 41 -14.71 -3.91 10.22
CA GLU A 41 -14.26 -4.85 9.18
C GLU A 41 -12.78 -5.22 9.38
N PRO A 42 -12.45 -6.35 10.03
CA PRO A 42 -11.08 -6.73 10.30
C PRO A 42 -10.25 -6.95 9.04
N ALA A 43 -10.85 -7.31 7.90
CA ALA A 43 -10.13 -7.52 6.65
C ALA A 43 -9.46 -6.23 6.15
N ASP A 44 -9.97 -5.05 6.53
CA ASP A 44 -9.42 -3.74 6.16
C ASP A 44 -8.12 -3.40 6.90
N ARG A 45 -7.84 -4.08 8.01
CA ARG A 45 -6.54 -4.01 8.70
C ARG A 45 -5.48 -4.90 8.06
N PHE A 46 -5.89 -5.78 7.13
CA PHE A 46 -5.06 -6.79 6.49
C PHE A 46 -4.27 -7.66 7.49
N PRO A 47 -4.96 -8.48 8.29
CA PRO A 47 -4.35 -9.38 9.28
C PRO A 47 -3.67 -10.56 8.57
N VAL A 48 -2.35 -10.51 8.48
CA VAL A 48 -1.54 -11.48 7.72
C VAL A 48 -0.79 -12.39 8.69
N VAL A 49 -0.80 -13.70 8.45
CA VAL A 49 0.07 -14.62 9.19
C VAL A 49 1.54 -14.34 8.84
N PRO A 50 2.41 -13.97 9.81
CA PRO A 50 3.81 -13.68 9.51
C PRO A 50 4.55 -14.91 8.99
N MET A 51 5.60 -14.68 8.18
CA MET A 51 6.44 -15.76 7.64
C MET A 51 6.96 -16.69 8.75
N THR A 52 7.29 -16.13 9.92
CA THR A 52 7.84 -16.87 11.06
C THR A 52 6.78 -17.71 11.77
N THR A 53 5.52 -17.27 11.83
CA THR A 53 4.41 -18.13 12.26
C THR A 53 4.17 -19.28 11.28
N LEU A 54 4.35 -19.07 9.97
CA LEU A 54 4.28 -20.16 8.98
C LEU A 54 5.37 -21.22 9.24
N LEU A 55 6.54 -20.84 9.77
CA LEU A 55 7.58 -21.80 10.18
C LEU A 55 7.09 -22.68 11.35
N GLU A 56 6.43 -22.09 12.34
CA GLU A 56 5.84 -22.84 13.47
C GLU A 56 4.74 -23.80 13.01
N LEU A 57 3.84 -23.34 12.13
CA LEU A 57 2.82 -24.22 11.53
C LEU A 57 3.45 -25.38 10.75
N ALA A 58 4.53 -25.11 10.01
CA ALA A 58 5.27 -26.16 9.31
C ALA A 58 5.96 -27.12 10.28
N ALA A 59 6.52 -26.62 11.38
CA ALA A 59 7.13 -27.44 12.42
C ALA A 59 6.14 -28.38 13.10
N GLU A 60 4.91 -27.90 13.39
CA GLU A 60 3.84 -28.75 13.93
C GLU A 60 3.50 -29.92 13.01
N GLU A 61 3.36 -29.66 11.71
CA GLU A 61 3.07 -30.69 10.70
C GLU A 61 4.23 -31.65 10.51
N ALA A 62 5.47 -31.15 10.54
CA ALA A 62 6.66 -31.99 10.49
C ALA A 62 6.75 -32.94 11.69
N ARG A 63 6.41 -32.47 12.90
CA ARG A 63 6.40 -33.31 14.12
C ARG A 63 5.32 -34.40 14.08
N GLN A 64 4.20 -34.18 13.40
CA GLN A 64 3.20 -35.25 13.21
C GLN A 64 3.74 -36.38 12.32
N VAL A 65 4.58 -36.05 11.34
CA VAL A 65 5.21 -37.03 10.45
C VAL A 65 6.38 -37.76 11.11
N SER A 66 7.13 -37.09 12.00
CA SER A 66 8.23 -37.69 12.77
C SER A 66 8.12 -37.34 14.27
N PRO A 67 7.26 -38.06 15.03
CA PRO A 67 7.04 -37.79 16.44
C PRO A 67 8.30 -38.01 17.29
N GLY A 68 8.43 -37.23 18.37
CA GLY A 68 9.52 -37.37 19.35
C GLY A 68 10.86 -36.74 18.92
N GLN A 69 10.91 -36.06 17.78
CA GLN A 69 12.09 -35.28 17.36
C GLN A 69 11.92 -33.78 17.64
N ASP A 70 13.05 -33.13 17.93
CA ASP A 70 13.16 -31.69 18.09
C ASP A 70 13.36 -30.98 16.76
N VAL A 71 12.81 -29.77 16.64
CA VAL A 71 13.06 -28.89 15.49
C VAL A 71 14.39 -28.20 15.69
N THR A 72 15.36 -28.52 14.84
CA THR A 72 16.73 -27.98 14.90
C THR A 72 16.98 -26.89 13.87
N GLY A 73 16.01 -26.62 12.98
CA GLY A 73 16.13 -25.55 12.02
C GLY A 73 15.15 -25.65 10.86
N TYR A 74 15.35 -24.73 9.91
CA TYR A 74 14.58 -24.61 8.69
C TYR A 74 15.53 -24.36 7.51
N SER A 75 15.16 -24.78 6.30
CA SER A 75 15.83 -24.34 5.07
C SER A 75 14.85 -24.16 3.93
N ASP A 76 15.30 -23.50 2.86
CA ASP A 76 14.51 -23.28 1.65
C ASP A 76 13.16 -22.60 1.94
N VAL A 77 13.13 -21.67 2.89
CA VAL A 77 11.91 -20.95 3.26
C VAL A 77 11.55 -20.00 2.14
N ARG A 78 10.34 -20.15 1.61
CA ARG A 78 9.78 -19.28 0.58
C ARG A 78 8.40 -18.82 1.00
N ALA A 79 8.25 -17.52 1.25
CA ALA A 79 6.96 -16.85 1.38
C ALA A 79 6.56 -16.34 -0.01
N LEU A 80 5.60 -17.03 -0.63
CA LEU A 80 5.18 -16.80 -2.02
C LEU A 80 4.05 -15.78 -2.11
N ARG A 81 3.12 -15.82 -1.14
CA ARG A 81 1.95 -14.93 -1.06
C ARG A 81 1.65 -14.62 0.40
N TRP A 82 1.12 -13.42 0.65
CA TRP A 82 0.55 -13.10 1.96
C TRP A 82 -0.64 -14.00 2.27
N LEU A 83 -0.74 -14.48 3.50
CA LEU A 83 -1.84 -15.29 4.02
C LEU A 83 -2.72 -14.43 4.95
N PRO A 84 -3.68 -13.65 4.41
CA PRO A 84 -4.68 -12.99 5.24
C PRO A 84 -5.64 -14.02 5.82
N VAL A 85 -6.07 -13.82 7.07
CA VAL A 85 -7.02 -14.71 7.78
C VAL A 85 -8.37 -14.06 8.09
N ALA A 86 -8.62 -12.89 7.46
CA ALA A 86 -9.91 -12.24 7.38
C ALA A 86 -10.19 -11.91 5.89
N PRO A 87 -11.14 -12.59 5.24
CA PRO A 87 -12.00 -13.68 5.77
C PRO A 87 -11.21 -14.96 6.10
N PRO A 88 -11.81 -15.93 6.81
CA PRO A 88 -11.17 -17.21 7.11
C PRO A 88 -10.72 -17.98 5.86
N VAL A 89 -9.62 -18.72 5.98
CA VAL A 89 -8.98 -19.49 4.89
C VAL A 89 -8.85 -20.96 5.29
N ASP A 90 -9.17 -21.86 4.35
CA ASP A 90 -8.86 -23.28 4.47
C ASP A 90 -7.49 -23.57 3.85
N LEU A 91 -6.47 -23.64 4.69
CA LEU A 91 -5.10 -23.86 4.27
C LEU A 91 -4.85 -25.36 4.05
N THR A 92 -4.60 -25.75 2.81
CA THR A 92 -4.12 -27.11 2.51
C THR A 92 -2.65 -27.21 2.89
N VAL A 93 -2.31 -28.20 3.71
CA VAL A 93 -0.94 -28.47 4.13
C VAL A 93 -0.49 -29.84 3.61
N THR A 94 0.74 -29.91 3.14
CA THR A 94 1.39 -31.14 2.70
C THR A 94 2.70 -31.30 3.43
N ALA A 95 3.03 -32.52 3.86
CA ALA A 95 4.30 -32.83 4.51
C ALA A 95 4.92 -34.07 3.86
N THR A 96 6.13 -33.94 3.33
CA THR A 96 6.84 -35.02 2.64
C THR A 96 8.24 -35.18 3.23
N PRO A 97 8.60 -36.35 3.77
CA PRO A 97 9.98 -36.66 4.15
C PRO A 97 10.92 -36.55 2.94
N VAL A 98 12.06 -35.89 3.11
CA VAL A 98 13.08 -35.72 2.04
C VAL A 98 14.44 -36.31 2.39
N GLY A 99 14.53 -37.06 3.49
CA GLY A 99 15.75 -37.72 3.99
C GLY A 99 16.42 -36.96 5.14
N ASP A 100 17.28 -37.64 5.90
CA ASP A 100 18.15 -37.06 6.94
C ASP A 100 17.43 -36.18 7.98
N GLY A 101 16.27 -36.63 8.45
CA GLY A 101 15.46 -35.86 9.42
C GLY A 101 14.83 -34.61 8.84
N ARG A 102 14.78 -34.45 7.50
CA ARG A 102 14.18 -33.28 6.86
C ARG A 102 12.81 -33.59 6.29
N ILE A 103 11.89 -32.64 6.48
CA ILE A 103 10.51 -32.73 6.00
C ILE A 103 10.20 -31.47 5.21
N ARG A 104 9.84 -31.63 3.94
CA ARG A 104 9.34 -30.53 3.12
C ARG A 104 7.86 -30.33 3.39
N VAL A 105 7.50 -29.14 3.84
CA VAL A 105 6.13 -28.73 4.13
C VAL A 105 5.69 -27.66 3.13
N GLY A 106 4.60 -27.92 2.43
CA GLY A 106 3.91 -26.94 1.57
C GLY A 106 2.65 -26.44 2.25
N LEU A 107 2.49 -25.12 2.34
CA LEU A 107 1.37 -24.41 2.95
C LEU A 107 0.57 -23.74 1.82
N GLY A 108 -0.20 -24.54 1.08
CA GLY A 108 -0.91 -24.13 -0.14
C GLY A 108 0.00 -23.38 -1.11
N ASP A 109 -0.53 -22.29 -1.67
CA ASP A 109 0.21 -21.38 -2.56
C ASP A 109 0.94 -20.26 -1.78
N TYR A 110 0.92 -20.32 -0.45
CA TYR A 110 1.40 -19.23 0.42
C TYR A 110 2.87 -19.40 0.77
N ALA A 111 3.29 -20.61 1.13
CA ALA A 111 4.67 -20.87 1.49
C ALA A 111 5.13 -22.32 1.29
N SER A 112 6.45 -22.47 1.18
CA SER A 112 7.13 -23.77 1.21
C SER A 112 8.34 -23.67 2.13
N VAL A 113 8.55 -24.70 2.95
CA VAL A 113 9.60 -24.76 3.97
C VAL A 113 10.16 -26.18 4.05
N THR A 114 11.46 -26.33 4.28
CA THR A 114 12.04 -27.60 4.74
C THR A 114 12.31 -27.50 6.23
N VAL A 115 11.62 -28.30 7.05
CA VAL A 115 11.85 -28.39 8.50
C VAL A 115 12.91 -29.43 8.79
N HIS A 116 13.85 -29.13 9.69
CA HIS A 116 14.94 -30.02 10.09
C HIS A 116 14.65 -30.55 11.49
N LEU A 117 14.59 -31.87 11.61
CA LEU A 117 14.30 -32.60 12.84
C LEU A 117 15.51 -33.46 13.25
N ALA A 118 15.80 -33.49 14.55
CA ALA A 118 16.82 -34.38 15.12
C ALA A 118 16.44 -34.76 16.55
N ALA A 119 17.10 -35.77 17.11
CA ALA A 119 16.88 -36.17 18.50
C ALA A 119 17.35 -35.11 19.51
N LEU A 120 18.38 -34.33 19.15
CA LEU A 120 18.98 -33.30 19.99
C LEU A 120 19.37 -32.10 19.13
N HIS A 121 19.36 -30.92 19.74
CA HIS A 121 19.91 -29.71 19.13
C HIS A 121 21.44 -29.83 19.00
N PRO A 122 22.04 -29.32 17.91
CA PRO A 122 23.48 -29.24 17.78
C PRO A 122 24.08 -28.32 18.85
N ALA A 123 25.34 -28.57 19.23
CA ALA A 123 26.06 -27.68 20.14
C ALA A 123 26.13 -26.25 19.57
N PRO A 124 25.88 -25.22 20.40
CA PRO A 124 25.95 -23.83 19.95
C PRO A 124 27.39 -23.46 19.52
N PRO A 125 27.57 -22.81 18.37
CA PRO A 125 28.88 -22.29 17.98
C PRO A 125 29.25 -21.08 18.84
N PRO A 126 30.53 -20.66 18.81
CA PRO A 126 30.92 -19.36 19.34
C PRO A 126 30.13 -18.22 18.65
N PRO A 127 29.73 -17.17 19.39
CA PRO A 127 29.04 -16.01 18.82
C PRO A 127 29.95 -15.24 17.84
N ASP A 128 29.35 -14.60 16.85
CA ASP A 128 30.07 -13.74 15.91
C ASP A 128 30.32 -12.36 16.51
N LEU A 129 31.55 -12.16 17.01
CA LEU A 129 31.99 -10.92 17.65
C LEU A 129 32.51 -9.87 16.65
N SER A 130 32.46 -10.13 15.34
CA SER A 130 32.96 -9.20 14.33
C SER A 130 32.28 -7.82 14.50
N PRO A 131 33.01 -6.70 14.48
CA PRO A 131 32.40 -5.39 14.62
C PRO A 131 31.45 -5.10 13.45
N LEU A 132 30.48 -4.21 13.69
CA LEU A 132 29.72 -3.58 12.59
C LEU A 132 30.47 -2.33 12.12
N THR A 133 30.34 -2.02 10.83
CA THR A 133 31.04 -0.91 10.18
C THR A 133 30.41 0.43 10.57
N SER A 134 31.20 1.33 11.16
CA SER A 134 30.77 2.69 11.51
C SER A 134 29.51 2.72 12.38
N GLY A 135 29.43 1.84 13.38
CA GLY A 135 28.29 1.76 14.31
C GLY A 135 28.20 2.96 15.24
N GLY A 136 26.99 3.48 15.43
CA GLY A 136 26.66 4.50 16.43
C GLY A 136 25.33 4.20 17.12
N PRO A 137 24.91 5.03 18.09
CA PRO A 137 23.62 4.89 18.76
C PRO A 137 22.46 4.85 17.76
N ALA A 138 21.47 3.99 17.99
CA ALA A 138 20.28 3.96 17.17
C ALA A 138 19.44 5.25 17.39
N PRO A 139 18.95 5.90 16.31
CA PRO A 139 18.21 7.16 16.43
C PRO A 139 16.76 6.97 16.92
N VAL A 140 16.25 5.74 16.91
CA VAL A 140 14.88 5.39 17.29
C VAL A 140 14.94 4.31 18.37
N SER A 141 14.33 4.58 19.52
CA SER A 141 14.22 3.60 20.60
C SER A 141 13.21 2.50 20.26
N ALA A 142 13.24 1.37 20.98
CA ALA A 142 12.24 0.32 20.82
C ALA A 142 10.80 0.81 21.14
N SER A 143 10.63 1.71 22.11
CA SER A 143 9.32 2.28 22.40
C SER A 143 8.83 3.19 21.27
N ALA A 144 9.71 4.02 20.72
CA ALA A 144 9.42 4.87 19.56
C ALA A 144 9.13 4.04 18.30
N LEU A 145 9.81 2.90 18.12
CA LEU A 145 9.60 1.99 16.98
C LEU A 145 8.13 1.58 16.82
N TYR A 146 7.44 1.28 17.92
CA TYR A 146 6.03 0.88 17.92
C TYR A 146 5.08 2.07 18.08
N ARG A 147 5.35 3.00 19.01
CA ARG A 147 4.51 4.20 19.23
C ARG A 147 4.41 5.06 17.98
N ASP A 148 5.54 5.28 17.32
CA ASP A 148 5.64 6.12 16.12
C ASP A 148 5.43 5.29 14.85
N ARG A 149 4.92 4.06 14.97
CA ARG A 149 4.43 3.22 13.86
C ARG A 149 5.48 2.93 12.79
N TRP A 150 6.77 2.88 13.15
CA TRP A 150 7.81 2.33 12.28
C TRP A 150 7.51 0.86 11.97
N MET A 151 7.03 0.14 12.97
CA MET A 151 6.45 -1.20 12.85
C MET A 151 4.93 -1.15 12.97
N PHE A 152 4.23 -1.97 12.18
CA PHE A 152 2.77 -2.11 12.25
C PHE A 152 2.30 -3.12 13.32
N HIS A 153 3.25 -3.74 14.02
CA HIS A 153 3.01 -4.82 14.96
C HIS A 153 2.36 -4.32 16.26
N GLY A 154 1.32 -5.02 16.70
CA GLY A 154 0.69 -4.86 18.01
C GLY A 154 1.40 -5.65 19.11
N PRO A 155 0.87 -5.64 20.34
CA PRO A 155 1.54 -6.17 21.54
C PRO A 155 2.05 -7.61 21.43
N ALA A 156 1.32 -8.54 20.79
CA ALA A 156 1.75 -9.93 20.67
C ALA A 156 2.99 -10.12 19.76
N PHE A 157 3.29 -9.15 18.89
CA PHE A 157 4.46 -9.15 18.00
C PHE A 157 5.44 -8.00 18.28
N ALA A 158 5.22 -7.19 19.31
CA ALA A 158 6.10 -6.08 19.69
C ALA A 158 7.35 -6.55 20.47
N GLY A 159 8.11 -7.47 19.87
CA GLY A 159 9.21 -8.19 20.53
C GLY A 159 10.56 -7.46 20.55
N VAL A 160 10.72 -6.34 19.85
CA VAL A 160 11.96 -5.54 19.94
C VAL A 160 11.98 -4.82 21.28
N HIS A 161 12.89 -5.22 22.17
CA HIS A 161 12.99 -4.67 23.52
C HIS A 161 13.89 -3.44 23.57
N GLU A 162 14.95 -3.43 22.77
CA GLU A 162 15.93 -2.35 22.69
C GLU A 162 16.53 -2.29 21.28
N VAL A 163 16.84 -1.09 20.80
CA VAL A 163 17.67 -0.87 19.59
C VAL A 163 18.90 -0.09 20.04
N GLY A 164 20.05 -0.75 20.09
CA GLY A 164 21.27 -0.19 20.68
C GLY A 164 22.22 0.43 19.67
N THR A 165 22.38 -0.18 18.50
CA THR A 165 23.36 0.27 17.49
C THR A 165 22.76 0.26 16.10
N LEU A 166 22.94 1.36 15.37
CA LEU A 166 22.76 1.42 13.93
C LEU A 166 24.13 1.61 13.26
N ALA A 167 24.44 0.76 12.28
CA ALA A 167 25.70 0.77 11.54
C ALA A 167 25.48 0.84 10.03
N ALA A 168 26.56 1.03 9.26
CA ALA A 168 26.51 1.05 7.81
C ALA A 168 26.13 -0.31 7.21
N ASP A 169 26.40 -1.41 7.90
CA ASP A 169 26.21 -2.79 7.46
C ASP A 169 25.39 -3.64 8.45
N GLY A 170 24.68 -3.03 9.39
CA GLY A 170 23.84 -3.77 10.32
C GLY A 170 23.21 -2.97 11.44
N ILE A 171 22.48 -3.67 12.30
CA ILE A 171 21.76 -3.13 13.45
C ILE A 171 21.85 -4.14 14.62
N ARG A 172 21.98 -3.63 15.84
CA ARG A 172 21.99 -4.43 17.07
C ARG A 172 20.90 -3.99 18.01
N GLY A 173 20.35 -4.95 18.74
CA GLY A 173 19.33 -4.70 19.75
C GLY A 173 19.13 -5.90 20.66
N THR A 174 18.14 -5.78 21.52
CA THR A 174 17.69 -6.85 22.40
C THR A 174 16.26 -7.22 22.01
N LEU A 175 15.96 -8.51 21.90
CA LEU A 175 14.64 -9.03 21.60
C LEU A 175 14.06 -9.73 22.82
N ARG A 176 12.76 -9.58 23.02
CA ARG A 176 11.97 -10.27 24.04
C ARG A 176 11.19 -11.42 23.40
N ALA A 177 11.32 -12.61 23.96
CA ALA A 177 10.49 -13.75 23.58
C ALA A 177 9.03 -13.52 24.03
N LEU A 178 8.13 -13.31 23.07
CA LEU A 178 6.69 -13.17 23.28
C LEU A 178 5.97 -14.50 23.00
N PRO A 179 4.77 -14.73 23.58
CA PRO A 179 4.10 -16.03 23.49
C PRO A 179 3.51 -16.34 22.11
N ALA A 180 3.30 -15.36 21.25
CA ALA A 180 2.74 -15.61 19.92
C ALA A 180 3.70 -16.46 19.05
N PRO A 181 3.20 -17.50 18.36
CA PRO A 181 4.03 -18.38 17.55
C PRO A 181 4.83 -17.62 16.50
N GLY A 182 6.16 -17.77 16.53
CA GLY A 182 7.08 -17.12 15.61
C GLY A 182 7.44 -15.66 15.95
N ALA A 183 6.89 -15.07 17.02
CA ALA A 183 7.09 -13.66 17.34
C ALA A 183 8.56 -13.27 17.62
N LEU A 184 9.35 -14.16 18.23
CA LEU A 184 10.78 -13.89 18.47
C LEU A 184 11.56 -13.77 17.15
N LEU A 185 11.33 -14.69 16.21
CA LEU A 185 11.96 -14.61 14.90
C LEU A 185 11.41 -13.43 14.10
N ASP A 186 10.12 -13.11 14.26
CA ASP A 186 9.52 -11.94 13.62
C ASP A 186 10.19 -10.64 14.08
N ALA A 187 10.40 -10.47 15.39
CA ALA A 187 11.12 -9.34 15.97
C ALA A 187 12.58 -9.22 15.47
N ALA A 188 13.24 -10.35 15.19
CA ALA A 188 14.55 -10.36 14.53
C ALA A 188 14.47 -9.80 13.09
N GLY A 189 13.39 -10.13 12.38
CA GLY A 189 13.05 -9.55 11.08
C GLY A 189 12.71 -8.06 11.16
N GLN A 190 12.00 -7.63 12.20
CA GLN A 190 11.67 -6.22 12.45
C GLN A 190 12.93 -5.36 12.61
N LEU A 191 13.95 -5.83 13.35
CA LEU A 191 15.24 -5.13 13.43
C LEU A 191 15.87 -4.95 12.05
N LEU A 192 15.96 -6.04 11.27
CA LEU A 192 16.52 -6.00 9.91
C LEU A 192 15.74 -5.04 9.02
N GLY A 193 14.40 -5.07 9.08
CA GLY A 193 13.52 -4.16 8.36
C GLY A 193 13.69 -2.70 8.80
N HIS A 194 13.86 -2.45 10.09
CA HIS A 194 14.07 -1.10 10.62
C HIS A 194 15.38 -0.47 10.14
N TRP A 195 16.46 -1.26 10.04
CA TRP A 195 17.70 -0.80 9.40
C TRP A 195 17.44 -0.27 7.98
N MET A 196 16.60 -0.97 7.20
CA MET A 196 16.26 -0.56 5.83
C MET A 196 15.48 0.77 5.81
N GLN A 197 14.57 0.96 6.76
CA GLN A 197 13.78 2.19 6.89
C GLN A 197 14.64 3.42 7.22
N LEU A 198 15.73 3.23 7.99
CA LEU A 198 16.63 4.30 8.41
C LEU A 198 17.76 4.58 7.40
N LYS A 199 18.29 3.56 6.71
CA LYS A 199 19.52 3.68 5.90
C LYS A 199 19.28 3.81 4.40
N LEU A 200 18.14 3.35 3.88
CA LEU A 200 17.85 3.45 2.45
C LEU A 200 17.16 4.78 2.13
N SER A 201 17.50 5.35 0.98
CA SER A 201 16.93 6.63 0.53
C SER A 201 15.56 6.48 -0.14
N GLY A 202 15.22 5.31 -0.70
CA GLY A 202 13.95 5.02 -1.36
C GLY A 202 13.53 3.55 -1.22
N ASP A 203 12.29 3.24 -1.61
CA ASP A 203 11.69 1.88 -1.55
C ASP A 203 11.93 1.19 -0.21
N ARG A 204 11.56 1.91 0.85
CA ARG A 204 11.79 1.57 2.26
C ARG A 204 10.71 0.67 2.85
N LEU A 205 9.61 0.46 2.12
CA LEU A 205 8.59 -0.50 2.49
C LEU A 205 9.08 -1.89 2.10
N VAL A 206 9.23 -2.78 3.08
CA VAL A 206 9.87 -4.08 2.90
C VAL A 206 9.09 -5.18 3.57
N PHE A 207 9.06 -6.35 2.95
CA PHE A 207 8.45 -7.56 3.52
C PHE A 207 9.37 -8.77 3.27
N PRO A 208 9.42 -9.74 4.21
CA PRO A 208 10.24 -10.94 4.07
C PRO A 208 9.73 -11.80 2.91
N ALA A 209 10.65 -12.32 2.09
CA ALA A 209 10.34 -13.14 0.91
C ALA A 209 10.93 -14.54 1.00
N THR A 210 12.23 -14.66 1.29
CA THR A 210 12.90 -15.96 1.44
C THR A 210 13.87 -15.94 2.60
N LEU A 211 14.15 -17.12 3.13
CA LEU A 211 15.18 -17.33 4.14
C LEU A 211 15.87 -18.66 3.84
N ASP A 212 17.18 -18.60 3.57
CA ASP A 212 17.91 -19.78 3.10
C ASP A 212 18.01 -20.82 4.20
N ARG A 213 18.33 -20.38 5.43
CA ARG A 213 18.51 -21.29 6.56
C ARG A 213 18.22 -20.62 7.90
N VAL A 214 17.63 -21.40 8.80
CA VAL A 214 17.58 -21.14 10.24
C VAL A 214 18.24 -22.32 10.93
N ARG A 215 19.12 -22.05 11.89
CA ARG A 215 19.72 -23.06 12.78
C ARG A 215 19.33 -22.73 14.20
N LEU A 216 18.80 -23.71 14.93
CA LEU A 216 18.42 -23.62 16.33
C LEU A 216 19.38 -24.50 17.14
N TYR A 217 19.99 -23.93 18.17
CA TYR A 217 21.02 -24.61 19.00
C TYR A 217 20.52 -24.95 20.41
N GLY A 218 19.20 -24.87 20.61
CA GLY A 218 18.56 -25.27 21.85
C GLY A 218 17.05 -25.03 21.79
N PRO A 219 16.32 -25.45 22.85
CA PRO A 219 14.87 -25.31 22.90
C PRO A 219 14.44 -23.84 22.79
N PRO A 220 13.17 -23.59 22.41
CA PRO A 220 12.59 -22.25 22.39
C PRO A 220 12.83 -21.51 23.72
N PRO A 221 13.24 -20.24 23.69
CA PRO A 221 13.44 -19.45 24.90
C PRO A 221 12.12 -19.32 25.65
N ARG A 222 12.18 -19.34 26.99
CA ARG A 222 11.02 -19.09 27.84
C ARG A 222 10.41 -17.72 27.54
N GLU A 223 9.11 -17.58 27.74
CA GLU A 223 8.42 -16.31 27.64
C GLU A 223 9.12 -15.24 28.50
N GLY A 224 9.23 -14.03 27.94
CA GLY A 224 9.89 -12.89 28.57
C GLY A 224 11.43 -12.94 28.55
N ALA A 225 12.06 -14.03 28.09
CA ALA A 225 13.51 -14.10 27.94
C ALA A 225 14.02 -13.00 26.99
N LEU A 226 15.18 -12.45 27.32
CA LEU A 226 15.88 -11.46 26.51
C LEU A 226 17.02 -12.11 25.74
N LEU A 227 17.11 -11.79 24.45
CA LEU A 227 18.16 -12.27 23.55
C LEU A 227 18.83 -11.08 22.88
N ALA A 228 20.15 -11.05 22.92
CA ALA A 228 20.92 -10.10 22.13
C ALA A 228 20.81 -10.49 20.65
N ALA A 229 20.51 -9.53 19.79
CA ALA A 229 20.34 -9.72 18.36
C ALA A 229 21.33 -8.86 17.58
N THR A 230 22.06 -9.48 16.65
CA THR A 230 22.86 -8.77 15.66
C THR A 230 22.36 -9.13 14.26
N ALA A 231 21.83 -8.14 13.56
CA ALA A 231 21.43 -8.25 12.17
C ALA A 231 22.48 -7.60 11.26
N ARG A 232 23.03 -8.36 10.31
CA ARG A 232 24.06 -7.92 9.35
C ARG A 232 23.50 -7.88 7.94
N ILE A 233 23.69 -6.76 7.25
CA ILE A 233 23.32 -6.60 5.85
C ILE A 233 24.43 -7.16 4.98
N ARG A 234 24.07 -8.07 4.07
CA ARG A 234 25.00 -8.71 3.14
C ARG A 234 24.92 -8.14 1.74
N ALA A 235 23.73 -7.73 1.31
CA ALA A 235 23.54 -7.12 0.00
C ALA A 235 22.32 -6.20 -0.02
N VAL A 236 22.46 -5.05 -0.69
CA VAL A 236 21.34 -4.18 -1.06
C VAL A 236 21.29 -4.15 -2.59
N ARG A 237 20.12 -4.46 -3.15
CA ARG A 237 19.83 -4.45 -4.59
C ARG A 237 18.58 -3.60 -4.84
N PRO A 238 18.29 -3.17 -6.09
CA PRO A 238 17.13 -2.34 -6.37
C PRO A 238 15.80 -2.89 -5.79
N GLY A 239 15.52 -4.18 -5.99
CA GLY A 239 14.27 -4.80 -5.51
C GLY A 239 14.39 -5.63 -4.23
N THR A 240 15.58 -5.84 -3.67
CA THR A 240 15.78 -6.74 -2.52
C THR A 240 16.88 -6.28 -1.58
N VAL A 241 16.76 -6.65 -0.30
CA VAL A 241 17.84 -6.57 0.68
C VAL A 241 18.04 -7.96 1.26
N ARG A 242 19.28 -8.38 1.45
CA ARG A 242 19.63 -9.66 2.05
C ARG A 242 20.52 -9.44 3.27
N GLY A 243 20.21 -10.14 4.36
CA GLY A 243 20.98 -10.10 5.59
C GLY A 243 20.93 -11.39 6.37
N ASP A 244 21.73 -11.44 7.43
CA ASP A 244 21.76 -12.52 8.41
C ASP A 244 21.41 -11.96 9.80
N VAL A 245 20.86 -12.80 10.68
CA VAL A 245 20.62 -12.44 12.08
C VAL A 245 21.14 -13.54 13.00
N GLU A 246 21.94 -13.15 14.00
CA GLU A 246 22.37 -14.02 15.09
C GLU A 246 21.68 -13.59 16.39
N LEU A 247 21.17 -14.57 17.13
CA LEU A 247 20.49 -14.40 18.41
C LEU A 247 21.27 -15.13 19.51
N CYS A 248 21.68 -14.40 20.53
CA CYS A 248 22.42 -14.93 21.68
C CYS A 248 21.59 -14.79 22.96
N ARG A 249 21.67 -15.80 23.83
CA ARG A 249 21.07 -15.77 25.18
C ARG A 249 21.85 -14.83 26.10
N ALA A 250 21.30 -14.59 27.29
CA ALA A 250 21.93 -13.76 28.32
C ALA A 250 23.30 -14.29 28.80
N ASP A 251 23.55 -15.60 28.66
CA ASP A 251 24.85 -16.24 28.95
C ASP A 251 25.86 -16.11 27.79
N GLY A 252 25.50 -15.44 26.70
CA GLY A 252 26.32 -15.26 25.51
C GLY A 252 26.29 -16.43 24.52
N ALA A 253 25.62 -17.54 24.83
CA ALA A 253 25.53 -18.68 23.92
C ALA A 253 24.59 -18.37 22.75
N VAL A 254 25.01 -18.73 21.53
CA VAL A 254 24.17 -18.60 20.33
C VAL A 254 22.95 -19.51 20.46
N TRP A 255 21.75 -18.94 20.39
CA TRP A 255 20.51 -19.71 20.34
C TRP A 255 20.08 -19.99 18.91
N ALA A 256 20.19 -18.99 18.02
CA ALA A 256 19.79 -19.16 16.63
C ALA A 256 20.65 -18.34 15.65
N ARG A 257 20.78 -18.86 14.44
CA ARG A 257 21.30 -18.14 13.26
C ARG A 257 20.29 -18.21 12.12
N LEU A 258 19.92 -17.05 11.60
CA LEU A 258 19.08 -16.87 10.43
C LEU A 258 19.98 -16.37 9.30
N GLU A 259 20.21 -17.21 8.30
CA GLU A 259 21.18 -16.97 7.23
C GLU A 259 20.43 -16.71 5.92
N GLY A 260 20.85 -15.67 5.20
CA GLY A 260 20.32 -15.38 3.88
C GLY A 260 18.87 -14.92 3.86
N TRP A 261 18.45 -14.14 4.86
CA TRP A 261 17.12 -13.57 4.91
C TRP A 261 16.97 -12.47 3.86
N THR A 262 16.17 -12.73 2.83
CA THR A 262 15.88 -11.78 1.76
C THR A 262 14.53 -11.10 2.00
N TYR A 263 14.55 -9.78 2.00
CA TYR A 263 13.39 -8.90 1.97
C TYR A 263 13.19 -8.38 0.56
N ARG A 264 11.93 -8.30 0.13
CA ARG A 264 11.54 -7.59 -1.08
C ARG A 264 11.25 -6.14 -0.73
N ARG A 265 11.67 -5.23 -1.61
CA ARG A 265 11.43 -3.79 -1.54
C ARG A 265 10.24 -3.41 -2.40
N PHE A 266 9.41 -2.50 -1.90
CA PHE A 266 8.20 -2.02 -2.56
C PHE A 266 8.28 -0.51 -2.74
N GLY A 267 7.74 -0.05 -3.88
CA GLY A 267 7.74 1.36 -4.25
C GLY A 267 7.03 2.20 -3.19
N ALA A 268 7.78 3.11 -2.57
CA ALA A 268 7.24 4.07 -1.62
C ALA A 268 7.96 5.40 -1.80
N ASP A 269 7.39 6.25 -2.65
CA ASP A 269 7.87 7.61 -2.85
C ASP A 269 7.48 8.53 -1.68
N GLU A 270 7.82 9.81 -1.79
CA GLU A 270 7.58 10.82 -0.76
C GLU A 270 6.09 11.06 -0.44
N ARG A 271 5.16 10.61 -1.29
CA ARG A 271 3.71 10.68 -1.03
C ARG A 271 3.20 9.39 -0.37
N VAL A 272 3.71 8.24 -0.79
CA VAL A 272 3.32 6.94 -0.23
C VAL A 272 3.91 6.73 1.17
N TRP A 273 5.12 7.23 1.42
CA TRP A 273 5.86 6.99 2.67
C TRP A 273 5.19 7.57 3.92
N PRO A 274 4.75 8.84 3.97
CA PRO A 274 4.07 9.40 5.15
C PRO A 274 2.79 8.64 5.51
N MET A 275 2.01 8.22 4.50
CA MET A 275 0.80 7.43 4.72
C MET A 275 1.04 6.11 5.46
N LYS A 276 2.27 5.55 5.44
CA LYS A 276 2.60 4.38 6.25
C LYS A 276 2.37 4.66 7.74
N PHE A 277 2.69 5.86 8.19
CA PHE A 277 2.72 6.23 9.60
C PHE A 277 1.40 6.87 10.03
N THR A 278 0.89 7.78 9.22
CA THR A 278 -0.28 8.61 9.55
C THR A 278 -1.29 8.60 8.41
N PRO A 279 -1.82 7.41 8.03
CA PRO A 279 -2.79 7.31 6.93
C PRO A 279 -4.06 8.12 7.17
N GLU A 280 -4.38 8.53 8.39
CA GLU A 280 -5.55 9.30 8.80
C GLU A 280 -5.43 10.82 8.57
N VAL A 281 -4.22 11.33 8.32
CA VAL A 281 -3.96 12.77 8.03
C VAL A 281 -3.05 12.97 6.81
N CYS A 282 -2.80 11.91 6.05
CA CYS A 282 -2.01 11.96 4.81
C CYS A 282 -2.75 11.29 3.66
N GLY A 283 -2.44 11.72 2.44
CA GLY A 283 -2.93 11.15 1.20
C GLY A 283 -1.83 11.01 0.14
N ILE A 284 -1.97 10.00 -0.73
CA ILE A 284 -1.19 9.84 -1.97
C ILE A 284 -1.68 10.81 -3.05
N GLY A 285 -2.96 11.18 -3.02
CA GLY A 285 -3.51 12.23 -3.85
C GLY A 285 -2.78 13.56 -3.61
N GLU A 286 -2.60 14.33 -4.67
CA GLU A 286 -1.99 15.65 -4.66
C GLU A 286 -3.10 16.69 -4.62
N PRO A 287 -3.30 17.41 -3.49
CA PRO A 287 -4.20 18.54 -3.45
C PRO A 287 -3.75 19.61 -4.46
N ARG A 288 -4.71 20.25 -5.13
CA ARG A 288 -4.48 21.25 -6.15
C ARG A 288 -5.19 22.56 -5.80
N PRO A 289 -4.66 23.71 -6.26
CA PRO A 289 -5.39 24.96 -6.22
C PRO A 289 -6.79 24.79 -6.83
N GLY A 290 -7.80 25.37 -6.20
CA GLY A 290 -9.17 25.32 -6.72
C GLY A 290 -10.03 24.15 -6.27
N GLY A 291 -9.63 23.36 -5.28
CA GLY A 291 -10.58 22.44 -4.65
C GLY A 291 -10.31 20.95 -4.89
N TRP A 292 -9.57 20.62 -5.92
CA TRP A 292 -9.50 19.26 -6.47
C TRP A 292 -8.22 18.52 -6.08
N CYS A 293 -8.22 17.22 -6.33
CA CYS A 293 -7.13 16.29 -6.01
C CYS A 293 -6.70 15.54 -7.28
N LEU A 294 -5.39 15.38 -7.48
CA LEU A 294 -4.77 14.61 -8.56
C LEU A 294 -4.15 13.33 -8.00
N ALA A 295 -4.60 12.16 -8.48
CA ALA A 295 -3.95 10.89 -8.21
C ALA A 295 -3.11 10.44 -9.42
N ARG A 296 -1.84 10.10 -9.16
CA ARG A 296 -0.91 9.54 -10.16
C ARG A 296 -0.63 8.08 -9.85
N ARG A 297 -0.41 7.28 -10.90
CA ARG A 297 0.12 5.93 -10.72
C ARG A 297 1.57 6.00 -10.22
N ARG A 298 1.77 5.61 -8.95
CA ARG A 298 3.09 5.62 -8.26
C ARG A 298 3.70 4.23 -8.06
N TRP A 299 3.13 3.21 -8.69
CA TRP A 299 3.59 1.82 -8.58
C TRP A 299 3.95 1.22 -9.94
N SER A 300 5.05 0.46 -9.97
CA SER A 300 5.58 -0.18 -11.17
C SER A 300 5.17 -1.64 -11.31
N ASP A 301 4.81 -2.32 -10.21
CA ASP A 301 4.50 -3.75 -10.20
C ASP A 301 3.17 -4.09 -9.48
N PRO A 302 2.58 -5.28 -9.74
CA PRO A 302 1.30 -5.68 -9.15
C PRO A 302 1.28 -5.79 -7.62
N ALA A 303 2.41 -6.13 -6.99
CA ALA A 303 2.43 -6.30 -5.54
C ALA A 303 2.49 -4.94 -4.83
N SER A 304 3.20 -3.95 -5.38
CA SER A 304 3.09 -2.55 -4.93
C SER A 304 1.68 -2.00 -5.15
N GLN A 305 1.02 -2.35 -6.26
CA GLN A 305 -0.38 -1.99 -6.51
C GLN A 305 -1.33 -2.57 -5.46
N GLU A 306 -1.18 -3.85 -5.10
CA GLU A 306 -1.97 -4.50 -4.04
C GLU A 306 -1.83 -3.74 -2.71
N LEU A 307 -0.62 -3.30 -2.38
CA LEU A 307 -0.36 -2.57 -1.14
C LEU A 307 -1.01 -1.18 -1.11
N VAL A 308 -1.01 -0.47 -2.23
CA VAL A 308 -1.72 0.82 -2.35
C VAL A 308 -3.24 0.60 -2.34
N MET A 309 -3.71 -0.42 -3.06
CA MET A 309 -5.11 -0.78 -3.16
C MET A 309 -5.72 -1.06 -1.78
N ARG A 310 -5.08 -1.90 -0.95
CA ARG A 310 -5.57 -2.22 0.40
C ARG A 310 -5.50 -1.04 1.37
N ARG A 311 -4.58 -0.10 1.17
CA ARG A 311 -4.47 1.12 1.97
C ARG A 311 -5.67 2.04 1.77
N TYR A 312 -6.23 2.07 0.57
CA TYR A 312 -7.33 2.98 0.21
C TYR A 312 -8.70 2.34 0.23
N LEU A 313 -8.82 1.10 -0.23
CA LEU A 313 -10.12 0.48 -0.45
C LEU A 313 -10.53 -0.34 0.77
N GLY A 314 -11.73 -0.11 1.28
CA GLY A 314 -12.37 -1.02 2.24
C GLY A 314 -12.85 -2.32 1.57
N ALA A 315 -13.29 -3.31 2.35
CA ALA A 315 -13.61 -4.64 1.85
C ALA A 315 -14.64 -4.66 0.70
N ALA A 316 -15.70 -3.85 0.83
CA ALA A 316 -16.72 -3.71 -0.21
C ALA A 316 -16.17 -3.13 -1.52
N GLU A 317 -15.25 -2.16 -1.43
CA GLU A 317 -14.60 -1.55 -2.58
C GLU A 317 -13.59 -2.50 -3.21
N ARG A 318 -12.85 -3.29 -2.42
CA ARG A 318 -11.94 -4.33 -2.92
C ARG A 318 -12.71 -5.39 -3.70
N ALA A 319 -13.85 -5.85 -3.19
CA ALA A 319 -14.71 -6.79 -3.91
C ALA A 319 -15.19 -6.22 -5.25
N ARG A 320 -15.49 -4.91 -5.31
CA ARG A 320 -15.84 -4.23 -6.57
C ARG A 320 -14.65 -4.12 -7.52
N TYR A 321 -13.49 -3.75 -7.00
CA TYR A 321 -12.25 -3.64 -7.74
C TYR A 321 -11.85 -4.97 -8.41
N GLU A 322 -12.01 -6.09 -7.71
CA GLU A 322 -11.71 -7.43 -8.25
C GLU A 322 -12.61 -7.79 -9.44
N ARG A 323 -13.86 -7.31 -9.47
CA ARG A 323 -14.80 -7.50 -10.58
C ARG A 323 -14.52 -6.60 -11.78
N CYS A 324 -13.70 -5.56 -11.64
CA CYS A 324 -13.32 -4.72 -12.77
C CYS A 324 -12.49 -5.52 -13.78
N ALA A 325 -12.72 -5.26 -15.07
CA ALA A 325 -11.88 -5.76 -16.14
C ALA A 325 -10.41 -5.40 -15.87
N PRO A 326 -9.43 -6.30 -16.11
CA PRO A 326 -8.03 -6.06 -15.77
C PRO A 326 -7.47 -4.73 -16.30
N HIS A 327 -7.84 -4.32 -17.51
CA HIS A 327 -7.38 -3.07 -18.12
C HIS A 327 -7.95 -1.81 -17.43
N SER A 328 -9.10 -1.90 -16.75
CA SER A 328 -9.77 -0.76 -16.10
C SER A 328 -9.40 -0.62 -14.62
N ARG A 329 -8.81 -1.65 -14.01
CA ARG A 329 -8.48 -1.66 -12.57
C ARG A 329 -7.62 -0.47 -12.15
N THR A 330 -6.58 -0.15 -12.92
CA THR A 330 -5.69 0.97 -12.61
C THR A 330 -6.44 2.30 -12.58
N ALA A 331 -7.20 2.61 -13.64
CA ALA A 331 -7.97 3.85 -13.74
C ALA A 331 -9.04 3.94 -12.63
N TRP A 332 -9.71 2.83 -12.34
CA TRP A 332 -10.70 2.75 -11.27
C TRP A 332 -10.08 2.99 -9.89
N LEU A 333 -8.94 2.37 -9.59
CA LEU A 333 -8.22 2.56 -8.32
C LEU A 333 -7.75 4.01 -8.17
N LEU A 334 -7.16 4.60 -9.21
CA LEU A 334 -6.75 6.01 -9.20
C LEU A 334 -7.94 6.94 -8.95
N GLY A 335 -9.09 6.68 -9.59
CA GLY A 335 -10.32 7.44 -9.35
C GLY A 335 -10.79 7.36 -7.89
N ARG A 336 -10.64 6.20 -7.24
CA ARG A 336 -10.95 6.05 -5.80
C ARG A 336 -9.95 6.78 -4.91
N ILE A 337 -8.66 6.73 -5.22
CA ILE A 337 -7.64 7.50 -4.50
C ILE A 337 -7.95 8.99 -4.58
N ALA A 338 -8.13 9.53 -5.78
CA ALA A 338 -8.43 10.95 -5.99
C ALA A 338 -9.72 11.37 -5.27
N ALA A 339 -10.80 10.60 -5.40
CA ALA A 339 -12.08 10.92 -4.78
C ALA A 339 -12.02 10.90 -3.25
N LYS A 340 -11.38 9.88 -2.67
CA LYS A 340 -11.25 9.77 -1.21
C LYS A 340 -10.41 10.90 -0.66
N ASP A 341 -9.27 11.19 -1.25
CA ASP A 341 -8.43 12.28 -0.77
C ASP A 341 -9.07 13.65 -1.00
N ALA A 342 -9.77 13.89 -2.13
CA ALA A 342 -10.53 15.14 -2.30
C ALA A 342 -11.58 15.37 -1.20
N VAL A 343 -12.28 14.31 -0.77
CA VAL A 343 -13.24 14.39 0.35
C VAL A 343 -12.52 14.57 1.68
N ARG A 344 -11.41 13.87 1.92
CA ARG A 344 -10.65 13.96 3.18
C ARG A 344 -10.02 15.33 3.35
N GLU A 345 -9.46 15.91 2.30
CA GLU A 345 -8.95 17.29 2.30
C GLU A 345 -10.07 18.28 2.67
N LEU A 346 -11.26 18.15 2.06
CA LEU A 346 -12.41 18.98 2.43
C LEU A 346 -12.81 18.81 3.91
N LEU A 347 -12.79 17.59 4.43
CA LEU A 347 -13.10 17.32 5.83
C LEU A 347 -12.03 17.89 6.78
N TRP A 348 -10.75 17.84 6.42
CA TRP A 348 -9.66 18.44 7.18
C TRP A 348 -9.74 19.96 7.21
N ASP A 349 -10.00 20.59 6.06
CA ASP A 349 -10.24 22.02 5.95
C ASP A 349 -11.40 22.47 6.85
N GLU A 350 -12.42 21.62 7.02
CA GLU A 350 -13.58 21.85 7.88
C GLU A 350 -13.35 21.48 9.35
N GLY A 351 -12.15 21.02 9.73
CA GLY A 351 -11.79 20.70 11.10
C GLY A 351 -12.30 19.35 11.60
N ALA A 352 -12.58 18.38 10.72
CA ALA A 352 -13.04 17.04 11.10
C ALA A 352 -12.00 16.22 11.90
N GLY A 353 -10.73 16.64 11.89
CA GLY A 353 -9.64 15.89 12.49
C GLY A 353 -9.22 14.67 11.64
N PRO A 354 -8.61 13.63 12.24
CA PRO A 354 -8.12 12.48 11.50
C PRO A 354 -9.25 11.69 10.82
N VAL A 355 -9.06 11.35 9.54
CA VAL A 355 -10.02 10.56 8.73
C VAL A 355 -9.27 9.52 7.91
N PHE A 356 -9.52 8.24 8.15
CA PHE A 356 -8.92 7.14 7.40
C PHE A 356 -9.55 6.98 6.01
N PRO A 357 -8.81 6.48 5.01
CA PRO A 357 -9.38 6.21 3.69
C PRO A 357 -10.60 5.28 3.71
N ALA A 358 -10.65 4.30 4.62
CA ALA A 358 -11.76 3.35 4.71
C ALA A 358 -13.08 4.00 5.15
N GLU A 359 -13.03 5.09 5.93
CA GLU A 359 -14.20 5.84 6.41
C GLU A 359 -14.91 6.62 5.30
N VAL A 360 -14.22 6.84 4.17
CA VAL A 360 -14.74 7.52 2.99
C VAL A 360 -14.96 6.48 1.88
N ALA A 361 -15.99 5.66 2.01
CA ALA A 361 -16.35 4.74 0.93
C ALA A 361 -16.90 5.53 -0.27
N VAL A 362 -16.51 5.18 -1.51
CA VAL A 362 -17.06 5.83 -2.72
C VAL A 362 -17.88 4.84 -3.52
N VAL A 363 -19.19 5.03 -3.49
CA VAL A 363 -20.18 4.22 -4.21
C VAL A 363 -20.70 4.98 -5.42
N ASN A 364 -21.54 4.33 -6.23
CA ASN A 364 -22.22 4.99 -7.33
C ASN A 364 -23.73 5.04 -7.01
N ASP A 365 -24.40 6.13 -7.40
CA ASP A 365 -25.86 6.21 -7.34
C ASP A 365 -26.54 5.42 -8.48
N GLY A 366 -27.87 5.48 -8.56
CA GLY A 366 -28.66 4.79 -9.58
C GLY A 366 -28.39 5.25 -11.02
N HIS A 367 -27.78 6.41 -11.20
CA HIS A 367 -27.37 6.96 -12.49
C HIS A 367 -25.87 6.73 -12.78
N GLY A 368 -25.17 6.03 -11.88
CA GLY A 368 -23.75 5.75 -12.02
C GLY A 368 -22.83 6.87 -11.54
N ARG A 369 -23.35 7.97 -10.96
CA ARG A 369 -22.52 9.07 -10.46
C ARG A 369 -21.82 8.65 -9.16
N PRO A 370 -20.53 8.95 -8.98
CA PRO A 370 -19.85 8.70 -7.71
C PRO A 370 -20.48 9.53 -6.59
N ARG A 371 -20.73 8.91 -5.44
CA ARG A 371 -21.05 9.60 -4.19
C ARG A 371 -20.20 9.01 -3.06
N PRO A 372 -19.68 9.85 -2.17
CA PRO A 372 -19.11 9.35 -0.94
C PRO A 372 -20.25 8.84 -0.04
N ASP A 373 -19.97 7.80 0.72
CA ASP A 373 -20.92 7.11 1.59
C ASP A 373 -20.37 7.10 3.02
N GLY A 374 -21.28 7.12 4.00
CA GLY A 374 -20.93 7.17 5.42
C GLY A 374 -21.27 8.50 6.11
N PRO A 375 -21.18 8.53 7.45
CA PRO A 375 -21.67 9.64 8.26
C PRO A 375 -20.88 10.94 8.07
N LEU A 376 -19.56 10.85 7.91
CA LEU A 376 -18.66 12.01 7.73
C LEU A 376 -18.89 12.70 6.38
N ALA A 377 -19.20 11.93 5.34
CA ALA A 377 -19.33 12.45 3.99
C ALA A 377 -20.76 12.89 3.61
N ARG A 378 -21.68 12.98 4.58
CA ARG A 378 -23.06 13.42 4.34
C ARG A 378 -23.08 14.84 3.76
N GLY A 379 -23.83 14.99 2.67
CA GLY A 379 -23.98 16.27 1.96
C GLY A 379 -22.76 16.66 1.12
N ILE A 380 -21.74 15.81 1.00
CA ILE A 380 -20.58 16.06 0.13
C ILE A 380 -20.89 15.50 -1.25
N HIS A 381 -20.75 16.35 -2.27
CA HIS A 381 -20.85 15.99 -3.66
C HIS A 381 -19.45 15.72 -4.22
N VAL A 382 -19.30 14.67 -5.01
CA VAL A 382 -18.04 14.31 -5.67
C VAL A 382 -18.24 14.18 -7.17
N SER A 383 -17.24 14.63 -7.92
CA SER A 383 -17.02 14.22 -9.30
C SER A 383 -15.59 13.70 -9.44
N LEU A 384 -15.41 12.75 -10.35
CA LEU A 384 -14.08 12.24 -10.70
C LEU A 384 -13.95 12.00 -12.20
N ALA A 385 -12.72 12.01 -12.69
CA ALA A 385 -12.37 11.68 -14.06
C ALA A 385 -11.01 10.98 -14.07
N HIS A 386 -10.70 10.24 -15.13
CA HIS A 386 -9.40 9.60 -15.28
C HIS A 386 -8.99 9.54 -16.74
N LYS A 387 -7.70 9.73 -16.98
CA LYS A 387 -7.08 9.64 -18.30
C LYS A 387 -5.69 9.06 -18.15
N ASP A 388 -5.37 8.08 -18.99
CA ASP A 388 -4.08 7.38 -18.97
C ASP A 388 -3.71 6.81 -17.58
N ARG A 389 -2.73 7.42 -16.92
CA ARG A 389 -2.20 7.03 -15.60
C ARG A 389 -2.55 8.04 -14.50
N LEU A 390 -3.55 8.89 -14.77
CA LEU A 390 -3.99 9.98 -13.91
C LEU A 390 -5.48 9.83 -13.58
N ALA A 391 -5.85 10.27 -12.40
CA ALA A 391 -7.23 10.56 -12.06
C ALA A 391 -7.34 11.87 -11.30
N VAL A 392 -8.46 12.56 -11.47
CA VAL A 392 -8.77 13.81 -10.79
C VAL A 392 -10.11 13.69 -10.09
N ALA A 393 -10.27 14.34 -8.95
CA ALA A 393 -11.54 14.42 -8.27
C ALA A 393 -11.74 15.76 -7.56
N LEU A 394 -12.99 16.17 -7.44
CA LEU A 394 -13.40 17.38 -6.74
C LEU A 394 -14.52 17.02 -5.75
N ALA A 395 -14.43 17.54 -4.53
CA ALA A 395 -15.43 17.39 -3.48
C ALA A 395 -15.92 18.76 -3.00
N HIS A 396 -17.23 18.91 -2.77
CA HIS A 396 -17.80 20.16 -2.26
C HIS A 396 -19.16 19.95 -1.56
N ARG A 397 -19.51 20.81 -0.60
CA ARG A 397 -20.82 20.76 0.11
C ARG A 397 -21.93 21.58 -0.52
N SER A 398 -21.61 22.67 -1.21
CA SER A 398 -22.65 23.61 -1.67
C SER A 398 -23.53 23.09 -2.80
N GLY A 399 -23.20 21.92 -3.36
CA GLY A 399 -24.01 21.29 -4.41
C GLY A 399 -23.19 20.44 -5.36
N PRO A 400 -23.85 19.90 -6.40
CA PRO A 400 -23.24 19.10 -7.44
C PRO A 400 -22.03 19.78 -8.09
N VAL A 401 -20.93 19.04 -8.18
CA VAL A 401 -19.69 19.47 -8.86
C VAL A 401 -19.37 18.55 -10.02
N GLY A 402 -18.53 19.03 -10.92
CA GLY A 402 -18.02 18.32 -12.08
C GLY A 402 -16.54 18.62 -12.27
N ILE A 403 -15.79 17.60 -12.66
CA ILE A 403 -14.38 17.70 -13.02
C ILE A 403 -14.08 16.73 -14.15
N ASP A 404 -13.20 17.14 -15.04
CA ASP A 404 -12.76 16.34 -16.17
C ASP A 404 -11.26 16.49 -16.41
N ILE A 405 -10.67 15.48 -17.07
CA ILE A 405 -9.26 15.47 -17.48
C ILE A 405 -9.14 14.82 -18.85
N GLU A 406 -8.47 15.51 -19.78
CA GLU A 406 -8.24 15.01 -21.13
C GLU A 406 -6.81 15.26 -21.59
N THR A 407 -6.27 14.28 -22.32
CA THR A 407 -4.98 14.42 -23.00
C THR A 407 -5.16 15.43 -24.13
N VAL A 408 -4.22 16.36 -24.28
CA VAL A 408 -4.22 17.30 -25.41
C VAL A 408 -4.30 16.50 -26.71
N THR A 409 -5.30 16.80 -27.54
CA THR A 409 -5.60 15.98 -28.72
C THR A 409 -4.53 16.07 -29.79
N ASP A 410 -4.16 14.92 -30.36
CA ASP A 410 -3.33 14.83 -31.57
C ASP A 410 -4.14 15.02 -32.87
N ASP A 411 -5.49 15.04 -32.79
CA ASP A 411 -6.39 15.35 -33.92
C ASP A 411 -7.35 16.51 -33.57
N PRO A 412 -6.84 17.76 -33.59
CA PRO A 412 -7.65 18.96 -33.38
C PRO A 412 -8.86 19.06 -34.31
N GLY A 413 -8.72 18.59 -35.56
CA GLY A 413 -9.76 18.70 -36.58
C GLY A 413 -10.98 17.83 -36.27
N ALA A 414 -10.79 16.63 -35.73
CA ALA A 414 -11.90 15.78 -35.27
C ALA A 414 -12.66 16.43 -34.10
N LEU A 415 -11.93 16.95 -33.11
CA LEU A 415 -12.53 17.59 -31.95
C LEU A 415 -13.38 18.81 -32.35
N GLU A 416 -12.88 19.62 -33.28
CA GLU A 416 -13.61 20.78 -33.79
C GLU A 416 -14.91 20.44 -34.48
N ARG A 417 -14.93 19.38 -35.29
CA ARG A 417 -16.14 18.97 -36.03
C ARG A 417 -17.22 18.43 -35.10
N ILE A 418 -16.83 17.70 -34.06
CA ILE A 418 -17.75 16.97 -33.20
C ILE A 418 -18.22 17.86 -32.04
N ALA A 419 -17.27 18.51 -31.35
CA ALA A 419 -17.55 19.11 -30.05
C ALA A 419 -17.83 20.61 -30.07
N LEU A 420 -17.34 21.34 -31.09
CA LEU A 420 -17.25 22.80 -31.01
C LEU A 420 -18.08 23.52 -32.07
N THR A 421 -18.73 24.60 -31.64
CA THR A 421 -19.43 25.54 -32.52
C THR A 421 -18.44 26.51 -33.20
N PRO A 422 -18.85 27.22 -34.28
CA PRO A 422 -18.02 28.27 -34.86
C PRO A 422 -17.60 29.36 -33.87
N ALA A 423 -18.44 29.69 -32.89
CA ALA A 423 -18.12 30.69 -31.86
C ALA A 423 -17.03 30.17 -30.91
N GLU A 424 -17.10 28.90 -30.53
CA GLU A 424 -16.11 28.26 -29.65
C GLU A 424 -14.77 28.07 -30.34
N ARG A 425 -14.75 27.81 -31.65
CA ARG A 425 -13.49 27.80 -32.43
C ARG A 425 -12.79 29.15 -32.38
N ARG A 426 -13.52 30.25 -32.60
CA ARG A 426 -12.97 31.61 -32.46
C ARG A 426 -12.52 31.93 -31.03
N LEU A 427 -13.25 31.41 -30.04
CA LEU A 427 -12.85 31.55 -28.63
C LEU A 427 -11.51 30.85 -28.38
N ALA A 428 -11.33 29.62 -28.85
CA ALA A 428 -10.06 28.91 -28.77
C ALA A 428 -8.92 29.68 -29.45
N ASP A 429 -9.16 30.23 -30.65
CA ASP A 429 -8.18 31.05 -31.37
C ASP A 429 -7.78 32.29 -30.55
N GLY A 430 -8.76 32.97 -29.96
CA GLY A 430 -8.52 34.15 -29.13
C GLY A 430 -7.83 33.84 -27.80
N LEU A 431 -8.05 32.66 -27.21
CA LEU A 431 -7.34 32.18 -26.01
C LEU A 431 -5.89 31.82 -26.36
N HIS A 432 -5.69 31.10 -27.46
CA HIS A 432 -4.36 30.75 -27.96
C HIS A 432 -3.51 31.99 -28.26
N ALA A 433 -4.07 32.98 -28.95
CA ALA A 433 -3.35 34.23 -29.26
C ALA A 433 -2.91 34.99 -27.99
N ARG A 434 -3.75 35.02 -26.95
CA ARG A 434 -3.41 35.65 -25.66
C ARG A 434 -2.32 34.89 -24.90
N ALA A 435 -2.36 33.55 -24.91
CA ALA A 435 -1.35 32.73 -24.26
C ALA A 435 0.00 32.73 -25.00
N ALA A 436 -0.02 32.78 -26.34
CA ALA A 436 1.19 32.82 -27.16
C ALA A 436 2.05 34.08 -26.91
N ALA A 437 1.43 35.20 -26.54
CA ALA A 437 2.14 36.41 -26.12
C ALA A 437 2.95 36.24 -24.82
N GLY A 438 2.66 35.20 -24.02
CA GLY A 438 3.39 34.82 -22.81
C GLY A 438 4.21 33.52 -22.95
N GLY A 439 4.21 32.89 -24.13
CA GLY A 439 4.87 31.62 -24.40
C GLY A 439 4.13 30.38 -23.86
N SER A 440 4.02 29.33 -24.69
CA SER A 440 3.80 27.92 -24.30
C SER A 440 2.36 27.35 -24.17
N SER A 441 1.46 27.57 -25.15
CA SER A 441 0.38 26.56 -25.39
C SER A 441 -0.03 26.48 -26.86
N ASP A 442 -0.10 25.25 -27.39
CA ASP A 442 -0.59 24.98 -28.75
C ASP A 442 -2.12 25.16 -28.84
N ARG A 443 -2.65 25.44 -30.03
CA ARG A 443 -4.08 25.58 -30.28
C ARG A 443 -4.87 24.32 -29.89
N ALA A 444 -4.27 23.14 -30.07
CA ALA A 444 -4.83 21.85 -29.65
C ALA A 444 -5.17 21.83 -28.14
N HIS A 445 -4.37 22.49 -27.31
CA HIS A 445 -4.61 22.62 -25.88
C HIS A 445 -5.94 23.32 -25.60
N TRP A 446 -6.18 24.47 -26.23
CA TRP A 446 -7.39 25.27 -25.99
C TRP A 446 -8.65 24.59 -26.52
N LEU A 447 -8.58 23.88 -27.65
CA LEU A 447 -9.70 23.06 -28.13
C LEU A 447 -10.04 21.95 -27.13
N THR A 448 -9.01 21.27 -26.61
CA THR A 448 -9.16 20.25 -25.56
C THR A 448 -9.73 20.86 -24.28
N ALA A 449 -9.33 22.07 -23.91
CA ALA A 449 -9.84 22.78 -22.74
C ALA A 449 -11.33 23.11 -22.84
N LEU A 450 -11.80 23.56 -24.02
CA LEU A 450 -13.23 23.81 -24.24
C LEU A 450 -14.05 22.51 -24.15
N TRP A 451 -13.52 21.41 -24.69
CA TRP A 451 -14.14 20.10 -24.54
C TRP A 451 -14.22 19.64 -23.08
N CYS A 452 -13.08 19.68 -22.38
CA CYS A 452 -12.98 19.30 -20.98
C CYS A 452 -13.93 20.16 -20.11
N ALA A 453 -14.08 21.45 -20.43
CA ALA A 453 -15.01 22.33 -19.74
C ALA A 453 -16.48 21.92 -19.90
N LYS A 454 -16.87 21.46 -21.10
CA LYS A 454 -18.23 20.94 -21.35
C LYS A 454 -18.48 19.66 -20.56
N GLU A 455 -17.52 18.73 -20.55
CA GLU A 455 -17.61 17.49 -19.76
C GLU A 455 -17.73 17.78 -18.26
N ALA A 456 -16.92 18.71 -17.74
CA ALA A 456 -17.01 19.14 -16.35
C ALA A 456 -18.38 19.73 -16.02
N ALA A 457 -18.91 20.65 -16.85
CA ALA A 457 -20.24 21.21 -16.66
C ALA A 457 -21.34 20.14 -16.70
N ALA A 458 -21.26 19.21 -17.66
CA ALA A 458 -22.21 18.12 -17.82
C ALA A 458 -22.23 17.15 -16.64
N LYS A 459 -21.06 16.86 -16.05
CA LYS A 459 -20.96 16.08 -14.80
C LYS A 459 -21.56 16.81 -13.60
N ALA A 460 -21.39 18.13 -13.52
CA ALA A 460 -22.00 18.92 -12.46
C ALA A 460 -23.53 18.87 -12.56
N ALA A 461 -24.08 19.09 -13.77
CA ALA A 461 -25.52 19.00 -14.05
C ALA A 461 -26.09 17.58 -13.84
N GLY A 462 -25.28 16.53 -14.04
CA GLY A 462 -25.68 15.14 -13.86
C GLY A 462 -26.43 14.54 -15.06
N SER A 463 -26.60 15.30 -16.14
CA SER A 463 -27.24 14.84 -17.39
C SER A 463 -26.26 14.19 -18.37
N GLY A 464 -24.95 14.47 -18.24
CA GLY A 464 -23.96 14.15 -19.26
C GLY A 464 -24.16 14.96 -20.55
N LEU A 465 -23.25 14.83 -21.52
CA LEU A 465 -23.35 15.60 -22.77
C LEU A 465 -24.47 15.11 -23.71
N GLY A 466 -25.04 13.92 -23.47
CA GLY A 466 -26.13 13.36 -24.26
C GLY A 466 -25.83 13.20 -25.76
N GLY A 467 -24.55 13.07 -26.13
CA GLY A 467 -24.09 13.00 -27.53
C GLY A 467 -24.23 14.32 -28.30
N ARG A 468 -24.58 15.42 -27.64
CA ARG A 468 -24.82 16.73 -28.27
C ARG A 468 -23.94 17.82 -27.63
N PRO A 469 -22.59 17.68 -27.70
CA PRO A 469 -21.67 18.60 -27.03
C PRO A 469 -21.77 20.05 -27.52
N GLN A 470 -22.24 20.28 -28.75
CA GLN A 470 -22.41 21.63 -29.29
C GLN A 470 -23.58 22.40 -28.65
N GLU A 471 -24.52 21.73 -27.99
CA GLU A 471 -25.60 22.38 -27.23
C GLU A 471 -25.10 22.96 -25.89
N TRP A 472 -23.91 22.55 -25.43
CA TRP A 472 -23.25 23.11 -24.26
C TRP A 472 -22.37 24.27 -24.67
N ALA A 473 -22.90 25.50 -24.62
CA ALA A 473 -22.24 26.67 -25.17
C ALA A 473 -21.19 27.25 -24.22
N VAL A 474 -19.96 27.43 -24.70
CA VAL A 474 -18.85 28.01 -23.93
C VAL A 474 -18.62 29.48 -24.27
N SER A 475 -18.43 30.30 -23.24
CA SER A 475 -18.09 31.73 -23.37
C SER A 475 -17.04 32.16 -22.34
N PRO A 476 -16.29 33.25 -22.56
CA PRO A 476 -15.33 33.76 -21.58
C PRO A 476 -15.96 34.14 -20.24
N ALA A 477 -15.22 33.91 -19.15
CA ALA A 477 -15.51 34.44 -17.82
C ALA A 477 -14.29 35.23 -17.26
N PRO A 478 -14.47 36.01 -16.18
CA PRO A 478 -13.36 36.69 -15.51
C PRO A 478 -12.29 35.72 -15.00
N GLY A 479 -11.06 36.22 -14.83
CA GLY A 479 -9.97 35.44 -14.20
C GLY A 479 -9.44 34.27 -15.03
N GLY A 480 -9.73 34.21 -16.33
CA GLY A 480 -9.32 33.11 -17.20
C GLY A 480 -10.24 31.89 -17.15
N ALA A 481 -11.32 31.94 -16.37
CA ALA A 481 -12.35 30.92 -16.33
C ALA A 481 -13.26 30.97 -17.58
N LEU A 482 -14.15 29.98 -17.68
CA LEU A 482 -15.13 29.82 -18.74
C LEU A 482 -16.53 29.70 -18.14
N TRP A 483 -17.51 30.30 -18.81
CA TRP A 483 -18.92 29.98 -18.58
C TRP A 483 -19.36 28.90 -19.55
N VAL A 484 -19.98 27.85 -19.04
CA VAL A 484 -20.64 26.81 -19.85
C VAL A 484 -22.14 26.85 -19.58
N ALA A 485 -22.93 27.14 -20.62
CA ALA A 485 -24.38 27.11 -20.56
C ALA A 485 -24.88 25.73 -21.00
N ALA A 486 -25.67 25.09 -20.15
CA ALA A 486 -26.32 23.81 -20.40
C ALA A 486 -27.61 23.99 -21.24
N PRO A 487 -28.05 22.96 -21.98
CA PRO A 487 -29.25 23.03 -22.82
C PRO A 487 -30.55 23.27 -22.03
N ASP A 488 -30.56 22.93 -20.74
CA ASP A 488 -31.68 23.13 -19.82
C ASP A 488 -31.71 24.54 -19.19
N GLY A 489 -30.79 25.42 -19.57
CA GLY A 489 -30.65 26.78 -19.04
C GLY A 489 -29.73 26.89 -17.83
N GLY A 490 -29.17 25.78 -17.32
CA GLY A 490 -28.13 25.80 -16.30
C GLY A 490 -26.88 26.53 -16.76
N ARG A 491 -26.15 27.17 -15.84
CA ARG A 491 -24.88 27.85 -16.16
C ARG A 491 -23.82 27.53 -15.12
N HIS A 492 -22.67 27.07 -15.59
CA HIS A 492 -21.56 26.63 -14.76
C HIS A 492 -20.33 27.50 -15.00
N LEU A 493 -19.72 27.99 -13.92
CA LEU A 493 -18.37 28.57 -13.96
C LEU A 493 -17.36 27.43 -13.93
N VAL A 494 -16.47 27.38 -14.92
CA VAL A 494 -15.47 26.34 -15.11
C VAL A 494 -14.08 26.95 -15.11
N HIS A 495 -13.20 26.39 -14.28
CA HIS A 495 -11.79 26.75 -14.21
C HIS A 495 -10.95 25.73 -14.97
N LEU A 496 -9.74 26.13 -15.36
CA LEU A 496 -8.81 25.32 -16.14
C LEU A 496 -7.45 25.25 -15.43
N ASP A 497 -6.81 24.09 -15.51
CA ASP A 497 -5.41 23.87 -15.12
C ASP A 497 -4.78 22.86 -16.10
N SER A 498 -3.45 22.75 -16.07
CA SER A 498 -2.69 21.81 -16.88
C SER A 498 -1.91 20.86 -15.99
N VAL A 499 -2.01 19.57 -16.29
CA VAL A 499 -1.19 18.54 -15.64
C VAL A 499 -0.19 18.01 -16.65
N HIS A 500 1.07 18.01 -16.25
CA HIS A 500 2.16 17.45 -17.02
C HIS A 500 2.47 16.03 -16.49
N ASP A 501 2.54 15.08 -17.41
CA ASP A 501 3.11 13.75 -17.20
C ASP A 501 4.26 13.58 -18.20
N PRO A 502 5.32 12.79 -17.92
CA PRO A 502 6.45 12.66 -18.84
C PRO A 502 6.07 12.20 -20.26
N SER A 503 4.90 11.57 -20.40
CA SER A 503 4.41 11.02 -21.66
C SER A 503 3.39 11.90 -22.39
N ALA A 504 2.77 12.87 -21.73
CA ALA A 504 1.69 13.66 -22.32
C ALA A 504 1.36 14.93 -21.50
N HIS A 505 0.71 15.88 -22.18
CA HIS A 505 0.11 17.06 -21.57
C HIS A 505 -1.40 16.84 -21.41
N HIS A 506 -1.94 17.14 -20.23
CA HIS A 506 -3.36 16.99 -19.93
C HIS A 506 -3.97 18.33 -19.54
N VAL A 507 -5.21 18.55 -19.99
CA VAL A 507 -6.05 19.65 -19.52
C VAL A 507 -6.99 19.13 -18.44
N VAL A 508 -7.14 19.89 -17.36
CA VAL A 508 -8.11 19.64 -16.30
C VAL A 508 -9.10 20.80 -16.29
N ALA A 509 -10.39 20.48 -16.24
CA ALA A 509 -11.45 21.47 -16.10
C ALA A 509 -12.38 21.09 -14.94
N TRP A 510 -12.78 22.05 -14.13
CA TRP A 510 -13.68 21.78 -13.00
C TRP A 510 -14.67 22.91 -12.73
N THR A 511 -15.86 22.54 -12.24
CA THR A 511 -16.90 23.48 -11.82
C THR A 511 -16.75 23.81 -10.35
N GLY A 512 -16.83 25.07 -9.96
CA GLY A 512 -16.85 25.42 -8.54
C GLY A 512 -16.58 26.90 -8.25
N PRO A 513 -16.71 27.31 -6.98
CA PRO A 513 -16.31 28.66 -6.57
C PRO A 513 -14.82 28.90 -6.89
N PRO A 514 -14.41 30.17 -7.10
CA PRO A 514 -13.03 30.51 -7.46
C PRO A 514 -12.03 29.94 -6.46
N PRO A 515 -10.78 29.67 -6.87
CA PRO A 515 -9.76 29.10 -6.01
C PRO A 515 -9.55 29.97 -4.76
N GLY A 516 -9.82 29.42 -3.58
CA GLY A 516 -9.16 29.89 -2.36
C GLY A 516 -7.70 29.44 -2.39
N ASP A 517 -6.80 30.26 -1.85
CA ASP A 517 -5.39 29.89 -1.68
C ASP A 517 -5.30 28.68 -0.76
N ARG A 518 -5.00 27.52 -1.36
CA ARG A 518 -4.70 26.27 -0.65
C ARG A 518 -3.19 26.11 -0.41
N THR A 519 -2.49 27.22 -0.18
CA THR A 519 -1.09 27.19 0.23
C THR A 519 -1.04 27.04 1.74
N GLY A 520 -1.17 25.81 2.23
CA GLY A 520 -1.14 25.55 3.67
C GLY A 520 -1.08 24.10 4.12
N THR A 521 -1.08 23.12 3.21
CA THR A 521 -0.81 21.72 3.59
C THR A 521 0.59 21.35 3.13
N ASP A 522 1.61 21.86 3.83
CA ASP A 522 2.84 21.10 3.93
C ASP A 522 2.43 19.71 4.44
N THR A 523 2.73 18.68 3.67
CA THR A 523 2.64 17.31 4.19
C THR A 523 3.58 17.32 5.39
N PRO A 524 3.08 17.19 6.64
CA PRO A 524 3.93 17.36 7.80
C PRO A 524 5.12 16.44 7.65
N THR A 525 6.32 17.01 7.77
CA THR A 525 7.52 16.19 7.75
C THR A 525 7.42 15.21 8.93
N LEU A 526 8.02 14.01 8.83
CA LEU A 526 7.92 12.98 9.89
C LEU A 526 8.08 13.50 11.34
N PRO A 527 8.91 14.52 11.64
CA PRO A 527 8.97 15.13 12.97
C PRO A 527 7.68 15.84 13.42
N GLU A 528 6.98 16.54 12.52
CA GLU A 528 5.79 17.36 12.82
C GLU A 528 4.52 16.51 12.98
N ALA A 529 4.45 15.35 12.32
CA ALA A 529 3.32 14.43 12.45
C ALA A 529 3.35 13.60 13.75
N ILE A 530 4.53 13.44 14.37
CA ILE A 530 4.74 12.60 15.57
C ILE A 530 4.71 13.44 16.86
N HIS A 531 5.00 14.74 16.76
CA HIS A 531 4.89 15.67 17.88
C HIS A 531 3.77 16.65 17.58
N GLY A 532 2.55 16.30 18.02
CA GLY A 532 1.48 17.29 18.14
C GLY A 532 2.03 18.52 18.85
N SER A 533 1.80 19.69 18.25
CA SER A 533 2.17 20.97 18.83
C SER A 533 1.65 21.12 20.26
#